data_AF-A0A1F3CDJ4-F1
#
_entry.id   AF-A0A1F3CDJ4-F1
#
_cell.length_a   1.000
_cell.length_b   1.000
_cell.length_c   1.000
_cell.angle_alpha   90.00
_cell.angle_beta   90.00
_cell.angle_gamma   90.00
#
_symmetry.space_group_name_H-M   'P 1'
#
loop_
_entity.id
_entity.type
_entity.pdbx_description
1 polymer ?
#
loop_
_entity_poly.entity_id
_entity_poly.type
_entity_poly.pdbx_seq_one_letter_code
_entity_poly.pdbx_strand_id
1 'polypeptide(L)'
;QLAAVLEIDTATYCKIERGERRAKREQVSILADLFETEKDLLLNLWLAEHIYSVVKDEENAEKVLDIVQENVIEYKSGFKK
;
A
#
# COMPACT_ATOMS: atom_id res chain seq x y z
N GLN A 1 18.81 -4.48 13.15
CA GLN A 1 17.85 -4.33 14.26
C GLN A 1 16.42 -4.21 13.74
N LEU A 2 16.14 -3.37 12.74
CA LEU A 2 14.78 -3.27 12.15
C LEU A 2 14.24 -4.60 11.57
N ALA A 3 15.07 -5.40 10.90
CA ALA A 3 14.64 -6.71 10.38
C ALA A 3 14.04 -7.62 11.48
N ALA A 4 14.63 -7.61 12.68
CA ALA A 4 14.12 -8.38 13.81
C ALA A 4 12.79 -7.84 14.35
N VAL A 5 12.63 -6.50 14.39
CA VAL A 5 11.37 -5.83 14.78
C VAL A 5 10.23 -6.19 13.82
N LEU A 6 10.54 -6.38 12.54
CA LEU A 6 9.57 -6.77 11.52
C LEU A 6 9.42 -8.29 11.35
N GLU A 7 10.10 -9.08 12.19
CA GLU A 7 10.12 -10.54 12.15
C GLU A 7 10.52 -11.11 10.77
N ILE A 8 11.52 -10.50 10.14
CA ILE A 8 12.07 -10.89 8.83
C ILE A 8 13.59 -10.98 8.87
N ASP A 9 14.16 -11.67 7.88
CA ASP A 9 15.61 -11.69 7.69
C ASP A 9 16.12 -10.37 7.09
N THR A 10 17.41 -10.09 7.31
CA THR A 10 18.08 -8.88 6.82
C THR A 10 18.02 -8.76 5.30
N ALA A 11 18.10 -9.85 4.54
CA ALA A 11 18.06 -9.76 3.08
C ALA A 11 16.67 -9.37 2.57
N THR A 12 15.61 -9.88 3.20
CA THR A 12 14.23 -9.44 2.96
C THR A 12 14.06 -7.96 3.29
N TYR A 13 14.59 -7.51 4.43
CA TYR A 13 14.54 -6.09 4.80
C TYR A 13 15.27 -5.20 3.80
N CYS A 14 16.47 -5.57 3.35
CA CYS A 14 17.21 -4.81 2.34
C CYS A 14 16.45 -4.71 0.99
N LYS A 15 15.71 -5.75 0.61
CA LYS A 15 14.84 -5.69 -0.58
C LYS A 15 13.69 -4.70 -0.40
N ILE A 16 13.17 -4.56 0.82
CA ILE A 16 12.14 -3.56 1.15
C ILE A 16 12.72 -2.15 1.04
N GLU A 17 13.91 -1.91 1.60
CA GLU A 17 14.56 -0.59 1.54
C GLU A 17 14.87 -0.14 0.12
N ARG A 18 15.16 -1.08 -0.79
CA ARG A 18 15.41 -0.79 -2.21
C ARG A 18 14.13 -0.74 -3.06
N GLY A 19 12.95 -0.96 -2.48
CA GLY A 19 11.68 -1.02 -3.22
C GLY A 19 11.52 -2.28 -4.08
N GLU A 20 12.43 -3.25 -4.00
CA GLU A 20 12.38 -4.53 -4.74
C GLU A 20 11.30 -5.47 -4.18
N ARG A 21 10.92 -5.27 -2.92
CA ARG A 21 9.88 -6.06 -2.24
C ARG A 21 8.99 -5.15 -1.40
N ARG A 22 7.68 -5.36 -1.45
CA ARG A 22 6.75 -4.64 -0.58
C ARG A 22 6.72 -5.26 0.83
N ALA A 23 6.70 -4.42 1.86
CA ALA A 23 6.42 -4.83 3.23
C ALA A 23 4.97 -5.36 3.37
N LYS A 24 4.70 -6.22 4.34
CA LYS A 24 3.32 -6.60 4.67
C LYS A 24 2.59 -5.43 5.34
N ARG A 25 1.26 -5.42 5.27
CA ARG A 25 0.43 -4.35 5.87
C ARG A 25 0.68 -4.19 7.38
N GLU A 26 0.85 -5.31 8.09
CA GLU A 26 1.11 -5.33 9.53
C GLU A 26 2.49 -4.70 9.83
N GLN A 27 3.47 -4.96 8.98
CA GLN A 27 4.82 -4.38 9.10
C GLN A 27 4.82 -2.88 8.86
N VAL A 28 3.97 -2.37 7.97
CA VAL A 28 3.79 -0.92 7.77
C VAL A 28 3.30 -0.25 9.06
N SER A 29 2.41 -0.91 9.80
CA SER A 29 1.94 -0.40 11.09
C SER A 29 3.08 -0.33 12.12
N ILE A 30 3.89 -1.38 12.20
CA ILE A 30 5.06 -1.43 13.10
C ILE A 30 6.07 -0.33 12.73
N LEU A 31 6.31 -0.13 11.45
CA LEU A 31 7.20 0.93 10.96
C LEU A 31 6.65 2.33 11.29
N ALA A 32 5.34 2.53 11.21
CA ALA A 32 4.73 3.80 11.57
C ALA A 32 4.96 4.14 13.05
N ASP A 33 4.75 3.17 13.94
CA ASP A 33 4.97 3.32 15.37
C ASP A 33 6.46 3.53 15.68
N LEU A 34 7.36 2.79 15.01
CA LEU A 34 8.81 2.88 15.21
C LEU A 34 9.40 4.24 14.78
N PHE A 35 8.87 4.81 13.70
CA PHE A 35 9.33 6.09 13.16
C PHE A 35 8.49 7.28 13.61
N GLU A 36 7.56 7.08 14.54
CA GLU A 36 6.68 8.13 15.08
C GLU A 36 5.95 8.92 13.97
N THR A 37 5.49 8.20 12.94
CA THR A 37 4.83 8.78 11.76
C THR A 37 3.34 8.45 11.72
N GLU A 38 2.59 9.20 10.94
CA GLU A 38 1.15 9.03 10.79
C GLU A 38 0.85 7.68 10.10
N LYS A 39 0.35 6.74 10.90
CA LYS A 39 0.02 5.38 10.46
C LYS A 39 -0.96 5.35 9.28
N ASP A 40 -1.98 6.18 9.31
CA ASP A 40 -3.00 6.23 8.25
C ASP A 40 -2.40 6.71 6.94
N LEU A 41 -1.55 7.75 6.99
CA LEU A 41 -0.80 8.22 5.81
C LEU A 41 0.07 7.10 5.24
N LEU A 42 0.84 6.40 6.07
CA LEU A 42 1.74 5.36 5.60
C LEU A 42 0.99 4.15 5.02
N LEU A 43 -0.13 3.77 5.64
CA LEU A 43 -1.01 2.71 5.12
C LEU A 43 -1.68 3.12 3.80
N ASN A 44 -2.06 4.38 3.64
CA ASN A 44 -2.62 4.91 2.40
C ASN A 44 -1.60 4.86 1.27
N LEU A 45 -0.36 5.32 1.52
CA LEU A 45 0.73 5.25 0.54
C LEU A 45 1.05 3.80 0.15
N TRP A 46 1.10 2.89 1.13
CA TRP A 46 1.32 1.47 0.87
C TRP A 46 0.22 0.84 -0.01
N LEU A 47 -1.04 1.22 0.22
CA LEU A 47 -2.19 0.77 -0.58
C LEU A 47 -2.16 1.36 -1.99
N ALA A 48 -1.85 2.65 -2.11
CA ALA A 48 -1.73 3.33 -3.41
C ALA A 48 -0.66 2.66 -4.28
N GLU A 49 0.51 2.39 -3.69
CA GLU A 49 1.59 1.64 -4.34
C GLU A 49 1.11 0.23 -4.75
N HIS A 50 0.28 -0.42 -3.94
CA HIS A 50 -0.32 -1.71 -4.31
C HIS A 50 -1.24 -1.63 -5.51
N ILE A 51 -2.17 -0.68 -5.51
CA ILE A 51 -3.09 -0.49 -6.62
C ILE A 51 -2.28 -0.13 -7.89
N TYR A 52 -1.32 0.78 -7.78
CA TYR A 52 -0.43 1.15 -8.87
C TYR A 52 0.29 -0.08 -9.44
N SER A 53 0.87 -0.93 -8.60
CA SER A 53 1.56 -2.14 -9.07
C SER A 53 0.69 -3.13 -9.84
N VAL A 54 -0.64 -3.08 -9.66
CA VAL A 54 -1.61 -3.91 -10.40
C VAL A 54 -1.91 -3.32 -11.77
N VAL A 55 -1.96 -1.98 -11.88
CA VAL A 55 -2.40 -1.30 -13.11
C VAL A 55 -1.26 -0.69 -13.93
N LYS A 56 -0.02 -0.65 -13.41
CA LYS A 56 1.11 0.11 -13.99
C LYS A 56 1.47 -0.25 -15.44
N ASP A 57 1.17 -1.47 -15.88
CA ASP A 57 1.52 -1.99 -17.21
C ASP A 57 0.31 -1.95 -18.17
N GLU A 58 -0.84 -1.44 -17.71
CA GLU A 58 -2.06 -1.32 -18.50
C GLU A 58 -2.12 0.04 -19.21
N GLU A 59 -2.35 0.04 -20.52
CA GLU A 59 -2.46 1.28 -21.31
C GLU A 59 -3.61 2.19 -20.84
N ASN A 60 -4.64 1.61 -20.24
CA ASN A 60 -5.84 2.30 -19.77
C ASN A 60 -5.89 2.48 -18.24
N ALA A 61 -4.74 2.42 -17.56
CA ALA A 61 -4.65 2.49 -16.10
C ALA A 61 -5.45 3.65 -15.48
N GLU A 62 -5.34 4.86 -16.03
CA GLU A 62 -6.06 6.05 -15.55
C GLU A 62 -7.58 5.85 -15.58
N LYS A 63 -8.12 5.39 -16.72
CA LYS A 63 -9.54 5.11 -16.87
C LYS A 63 -10.03 4.01 -15.92
N VAL A 64 -9.20 3.00 -15.65
CA VAL A 64 -9.53 1.96 -14.66
C VAL A 64 -9.63 2.54 -13.25
N LEU A 65 -8.70 3.43 -12.88
CA LEU A 65 -8.71 4.10 -11.58
C LEU A 65 -9.91 5.03 -11.42
N ASP A 66 -10.32 5.74 -12.47
CA ASP A 66 -11.53 6.57 -12.48
C ASP A 66 -12.78 5.72 -12.19
N ILE A 67 -12.92 4.58 -12.89
CA ILE A 67 -14.03 3.65 -12.67
C ILE A 67 -14.03 3.12 -11.22
N VAL A 68 -12.84 2.81 -10.66
CA VAL A 68 -12.73 2.39 -9.25
C VAL A 68 -13.17 3.52 -8.31
N GLN A 69 -12.76 4.76 -8.59
CA GLN A 69 -13.14 5.91 -7.77
C GLN A 69 -14.65 6.14 -7.79
N GLU A 70 -15.28 6.10 -8.97
CA GLU A 70 -16.73 6.21 -9.13
C GLU A 70 -17.45 5.11 -8.32
N ASN A 71 -17.03 3.85 -8.45
CA ASN A 71 -17.61 2.73 -7.71
C ASN A 71 -17.50 2.89 -6.19
N VAL A 72 -16.37 3.42 -5.68
CA VAL A 72 -16.18 3.68 -4.24
C VAL A 72 -17.15 4.75 -3.75
N ILE A 73 -17.39 5.80 -4.56
CA ILE A 73 -18.35 6.86 -4.23
C ILE A 73 -19.78 6.32 -4.26
N GLU A 74 -20.15 5.54 -5.28
CA GLU A 74 -21.49 4.92 -5.39
C GLU A 74 -21.78 3.99 -4.20
N TYR A 75 -20.81 3.13 -3.83
CA TYR A 75 -20.95 2.24 -2.67
C TYR A 75 -21.18 3.02 -1.37
N LYS A 76 -20.43 4.11 -1.15
CA LYS A 76 -20.62 5.00 0.01
C LYS A 76 -21.97 5.72 0.00
N SER A 77 -22.54 5.96 -1.18
CA SER A 77 -23.81 6.65 -1.37
C SER A 77 -25.03 5.74 -1.16
N GLY A 78 -24.83 4.43 -0.92
CA GLY A 78 -25.92 3.47 -0.69
C GLY A 78 -26.79 3.16 -1.91
N PHE A 79 -26.42 3.65 -3.10
CA PHE A 79 -27.12 3.34 -4.35
C PHE A 79 -26.77 1.92 -4.78
N LYS A 80 -27.62 0.97 -4.42
CA LYS A 80 -27.62 -0.37 -5.02
C LYS A 80 -28.36 -0.27 -6.36
N LYS A 81 -27.63 -0.46 -7.44
CA LYS A 81 -28.17 -0.62 -8.79
C LYS A 81 -29.05 -1.88 -8.88
#